data_AF-A0A3G2C888-F1
#
_entry.id   AF-A0A3G2C888-F1
#
_cell.length_a   1.000
_cell.length_b   1.000
_cell.length_c   1.000
_cell.angle_alpha   90.00
_cell.angle_beta   90.00
_cell.angle_gamma   90.00
#
_symmetry.space_group_name_H-M   'P 1'
#
loop_
_entity.id
_entity.type
_entity.pdbx_description
1 polymer ?
#
loop_
_entity_poly.entity_id
_entity_poly.type
_entity_poly.pdbx_seq_one_letter_code
_entity_poly.pdbx_strand_id
1 'polypeptide(L)'
;MAEIQGELDNISTYLADKDRLTVAVLEDEGGTYRVYGEDTLGGNVATSGGAELAVGKHGDNGNISAEDLIAANPDAIFMVWYNGYTVMIPIMPESRWWS
;
A
#
# COMPACT_ATOMS: atom_id res chain seq x y z
N MET A 1 19.16 14.61 -6.37
CA MET A 1 18.93 13.63 -7.44
C MET A 1 19.97 12.51 -7.44
N ALA A 2 21.27 12.80 -7.30
CA ALA A 2 22.31 11.76 -7.26
C ALA A 2 22.15 10.72 -6.13
N GLU A 3 21.70 11.15 -4.95
CA GLU A 3 21.50 10.27 -3.79
C GLU A 3 20.42 9.21 -4.02
N ILE A 4 19.22 9.62 -4.45
CA ILE A 4 18.10 8.69 -4.72
C ILE A 4 18.49 7.68 -5.81
N GLN A 5 19.09 8.15 -6.91
CA GLN A 5 19.51 7.25 -7.98
C GLN A 5 20.58 6.25 -7.50
N GLY A 6 21.54 6.71 -6.69
CA GLY A 6 22.56 5.83 -6.10
C GLY A 6 21.96 4.74 -5.22
N GLU A 7 20.92 5.06 -4.45
CA GLU A 7 20.24 4.04 -3.64
C GLU A 7 19.43 3.05 -4.48
N LEU A 8 18.81 3.49 -5.58
CA LEU A 8 18.13 2.58 -6.52
C LEU A 8 19.13 1.61 -7.17
N ASP A 9 20.33 2.07 -7.50
CA ASP A 9 21.39 1.24 -8.06
C ASP A 9 21.91 0.21 -7.03
N ASN A 10 22.01 0.61 -5.75
CA ASN A 10 22.37 -0.29 -4.65
C ASN A 10 21.32 -1.40 -4.46
N ILE A 11 20.03 -1.05 -4.49
CA ILE A 11 18.91 -2.00 -4.38
C ILE A 11 18.97 -2.99 -5.55
N SER A 12 19.13 -2.50 -6.79
CA SER A 12 19.25 -3.33 -7.98
C SER A 12 20.41 -4.33 -7.87
N THR A 13 21.57 -3.85 -7.42
CA THR A 13 22.76 -4.70 -7.20
C THR A 13 22.51 -5.76 -6.13
N TYR A 14 21.88 -5.37 -5.01
CA TYR A 14 21.60 -6.29 -3.90
C TYR A 14 20.60 -7.39 -4.29
N LEU A 15 19.65 -7.10 -5.18
CA LEU A 15 18.59 -8.03 -5.58
C LEU A 15 18.93 -8.91 -6.78
N ALA A 16 20.11 -8.76 -7.40
CA ALA A 16 20.48 -9.47 -8.62
C ALA A 16 20.42 -11.00 -8.51
N ASP A 17 20.53 -11.55 -7.29
CA ASP A 17 20.53 -12.97 -6.98
C ASP A 17 19.46 -13.37 -5.95
N LYS A 18 18.43 -12.55 -5.73
CA LYS A 18 17.40 -12.77 -4.71
C LYS A 18 15.99 -12.74 -5.30
N ASP A 19 15.12 -13.55 -4.72
CA ASP A 19 13.70 -13.45 -4.99
C ASP A 19 13.16 -12.12 -4.45
N ARG A 20 12.28 -11.51 -5.25
CA ARG A 20 11.62 -10.26 -4.88
C ARG A 20 10.43 -10.58 -3.99
N LEU A 21 10.25 -9.77 -2.95
CA LEU A 21 9.04 -9.83 -2.13
C LEU A 21 7.86 -9.26 -2.91
N THR A 22 6.72 -9.90 -2.76
CA THR A 22 5.44 -9.42 -3.28
C THR A 22 4.79 -8.48 -2.27
N VAL A 23 4.27 -7.36 -2.74
CA VAL A 23 3.67 -6.34 -1.86
C VAL A 23 2.33 -5.85 -2.37
N ALA A 24 1.44 -5.53 -1.44
CA ALA A 24 0.23 -4.76 -1.72
C ALA A 24 0.33 -3.37 -1.08
N VAL A 25 0.07 -2.33 -1.86
CA VAL A 25 0.03 -0.94 -1.37
C VAL A 25 -1.41 -0.47 -1.39
N LEU A 26 -1.98 -0.19 -0.22
CA LEU A 26 -3.42 -0.04 -0.03
C LEU A 26 -3.77 1.20 0.80
N GLU A 27 -4.93 1.80 0.56
CA GLU A 27 -5.58 2.74 1.49
C GLU A 27 -6.92 2.14 1.93
N ASP A 28 -7.23 2.30 3.22
CA ASP A 28 -8.52 1.87 3.76
C ASP A 28 -9.59 2.93 3.49
N GLU A 29 -10.66 2.55 2.80
CA GLU A 29 -11.83 3.40 2.51
C GLU A 29 -13.08 2.98 3.30
N GLY A 30 -12.92 2.22 4.39
CA GLY A 30 -14.02 1.87 5.29
C GLY A 30 -14.88 0.71 4.78
N GLY A 31 -14.23 -0.40 4.41
CA GLY A 31 -14.89 -1.65 3.99
C GLY A 31 -14.36 -2.22 2.68
N THR A 32 -13.65 -1.41 1.89
CA THR A 32 -12.88 -1.81 0.72
C THR A 32 -11.51 -1.16 0.75
N TYR A 33 -10.53 -1.78 0.11
CA TYR A 33 -9.18 -1.22 0.02
C TYR A 33 -8.95 -0.62 -1.35
N ARG A 34 -8.52 0.63 -1.41
CA ARG A 34 -8.06 1.24 -2.65
C ARG A 34 -6.64 0.78 -2.94
N VAL A 35 -6.40 0.27 -4.15
CA VAL A 35 -5.08 -0.22 -4.57
C VAL A 35 -4.26 0.89 -5.19
N TYR A 36 -3.02 1.05 -4.72
CA TYR A 36 -1.98 1.86 -5.34
C TYR A 36 -1.15 0.98 -6.28
N GLY A 37 -1.66 0.81 -7.50
CA GLY A 37 -1.04 -0.02 -8.54
C GLY A 37 0.17 0.62 -9.23
N GLU A 38 0.67 -0.04 -10.29
CA GLU A 38 1.90 0.33 -11.02
C GLU A 38 1.88 1.76 -11.57
N ASP A 39 0.70 2.28 -11.90
CA ASP A 39 0.51 3.64 -12.44
C ASP A 39 0.39 4.73 -11.36
N THR A 40 0.58 4.38 -10.08
CA THR A 40 0.50 5.30 -8.94
C THR A 40 1.88 5.55 -8.33
N LEU A 41 2.05 6.69 -7.65
CA LEU A 41 3.31 6.99 -6.94
C LEU A 41 3.62 5.92 -5.89
N GLY A 42 2.63 5.44 -5.14
CA GLY A 42 2.82 4.40 -4.12
C GLY A 42 3.33 3.08 -4.73
N GLY A 43 2.75 2.64 -5.84
CA GLY A 43 3.22 1.47 -6.57
C GLY A 43 4.60 1.66 -7.21
N ASN A 44 4.89 2.85 -7.72
CA ASN A 44 6.21 3.16 -8.27
C ASN A 44 7.31 3.15 -7.19
N VAL A 45 7.02 3.66 -5.99
CA VAL A 45 7.96 3.59 -4.85
C VAL A 45 8.23 2.15 -4.45
N ALA A 46 7.19 1.30 -4.36
CA ALA A 46 7.34 -0.11 -4.02
C ALA A 46 8.19 -0.87 -5.06
N THR A 47 7.90 -0.68 -6.35
CA THR A 47 8.64 -1.35 -7.44
C THR A 47 10.06 -0.84 -7.59
N SER A 48 10.29 0.46 -7.40
CA SER A 48 11.64 1.05 -7.35
C SER A 48 12.43 0.55 -6.14
N GLY A 49 11.75 0.27 -5.03
CA GLY A 49 12.30 -0.41 -3.85
C GLY A 49 12.62 -1.89 -4.07
N GLY A 50 12.35 -2.43 -5.26
CA GLY A 50 12.69 -3.79 -5.66
C GLY A 50 11.62 -4.85 -5.35
N ALA A 51 10.45 -4.43 -4.87
CA ALA A 51 9.31 -5.33 -4.69
C ALA A 51 8.55 -5.58 -6.00
N GLU A 52 7.77 -6.65 -6.04
CA GLU A 52 6.77 -6.89 -7.08
C GLU A 52 5.37 -6.59 -6.52
N LEU A 53 4.50 -5.96 -7.31
CA LEU A 53 3.13 -5.72 -6.87
C LEU A 53 2.30 -7.00 -6.98
N ALA A 54 1.74 -7.45 -5.86
CA ALA A 54 0.82 -8.58 -5.80
C ALA A 54 -0.55 -8.23 -6.41
N VAL A 55 -0.91 -6.94 -6.38
CA VAL A 55 -2.21 -6.39 -6.82
C VAL A 55 -2.00 -5.04 -7.52
N GLY A 56 -2.88 -4.66 -8.43
CA GLY A 56 -2.78 -3.38 -9.13
C GLY A 56 -1.75 -3.36 -10.27
N LYS A 57 -1.66 -4.46 -11.03
CA LYS A 57 -0.91 -4.47 -12.30
C LYS A 57 -1.56 -3.52 -13.31
N HIS A 58 -0.80 -3.05 -14.30
CA HIS A 58 -1.26 -2.05 -15.27
C HIS A 58 -2.69 -2.32 -15.80
N GLY A 59 -3.56 -1.32 -15.67
CA GLY A 59 -4.97 -1.41 -16.08
C GLY A 59 -5.95 -1.95 -15.02
N ASP A 60 -5.46 -2.60 -13.96
CA ASP A 60 -6.26 -3.11 -12.82
C ASP A 60 -6.16 -2.17 -11.60
N ASN A 61 -6.34 -0.87 -11.83
CA ASN A 61 -6.32 0.14 -10.78
C ASN A 61 -7.75 0.37 -10.27
N GLY A 62 -8.01 0.04 -9.00
CA GLY A 62 -9.35 0.14 -8.40
C GLY A 62 -9.37 -0.28 -6.94
N ASN A 63 -10.55 -0.66 -6.44
CA ASN A 63 -10.70 -1.26 -5.12
C ASN A 63 -10.53 -2.78 -5.19
N ILE A 64 -9.93 -3.36 -4.16
CA ILE A 64 -9.84 -4.82 -3.96
C ILE A 64 -10.68 -5.23 -2.74
N SER A 65 -11.32 -6.39 -2.83
CA SER A 65 -12.02 -6.99 -1.69
C SER A 65 -11.02 -7.62 -0.70
N ALA A 66 -11.46 -7.84 0.54
CA ALA A 66 -10.62 -8.54 1.52
C ALA A 66 -10.34 -10.00 1.10
N GLU A 67 -11.30 -10.66 0.44
CA GLU A 67 -11.16 -12.05 -0.03
C GLU A 67 -10.13 -12.15 -1.15
N ASP A 68 -10.19 -11.24 -2.12
CA ASP A 68 -9.23 -11.18 -3.22
C ASP A 68 -7.82 -10.80 -2.73
N LEU A 69 -7.73 -9.94 -1.72
CA LEU A 69 -6.44 -9.60 -1.09
C LEU A 69 -5.82 -10.80 -0.38
N ILE A 70 -6.61 -11.61 0.32
CA ILE A 70 -6.16 -12.86 0.94
C ILE A 70 -5.71 -13.85 -0.14
N ALA A 71 -6.47 -13.96 -1.24
CA ALA A 71 -6.11 -14.82 -2.36
C ALA A 71 -4.82 -14.37 -3.06
N ALA A 72 -4.57 -13.06 -3.15
CA ALA A 72 -3.34 -12.50 -3.68
C ALA A 72 -2.11 -12.77 -2.79
N ASN A 73 -2.32 -12.97 -1.49
CA ASN A 73 -1.31 -13.40 -0.51
C ASN A 73 0.06 -12.67 -0.63
N PRO A 74 0.10 -11.33 -0.50
CA PRO A 74 1.36 -10.59 -0.54
C PRO A 74 2.25 -10.90 0.67
N ASP A 75 3.56 -10.89 0.50
CA ASP A 75 4.54 -11.05 1.59
C ASP A 75 4.50 -9.88 2.59
N ALA A 76 4.18 -8.68 2.11
CA ALA A 76 3.99 -7.50 2.94
C ALA A 76 2.85 -6.59 2.44
N ILE A 77 2.20 -5.89 3.38
CA ILE A 77 1.15 -4.92 3.07
C ILE A 77 1.60 -3.54 3.58
N PHE A 78 1.62 -2.56 2.69
CA PHE A 78 1.83 -1.16 3.02
C PHE A 78 0.50 -0.42 3.03
N MET A 79 0.08 0.02 4.22
CA MET A 79 -1.12 0.85 4.38
C MET A 79 -0.74 2.33 4.25
N VAL A 80 -1.25 2.98 3.21
CA VAL A 80 -1.17 4.42 3.00
C VAL A 80 -2.27 5.07 3.84
N TRP A 81 -1.85 5.99 4.71
CA TRP A 81 -2.77 6.79 5.51
C TRP A 81 -2.58 8.27 5.16
N TYR A 82 -3.63 8.90 4.64
CA TYR A 82 -3.63 10.33 4.35
C TYR A 82 -4.27 11.10 5.51
N ASN A 83 -3.48 11.88 6.24
CA ASN A 83 -3.94 12.76 7.33
C ASN A 83 -4.60 14.03 6.76
N GLY A 84 -5.67 13.87 5.98
CA GLY A 84 -6.41 14.96 5.35
C GLY A 84 -7.91 14.96 5.66
N TYR A 85 -8.42 13.85 6.19
CA TYR A 85 -9.75 13.79 6.76
C TYR A 85 -9.61 13.78 8.28
N THR A 86 -9.98 14.90 8.92
CA THR A 86 -10.49 14.81 10.28
C THR A 86 -11.65 13.83 10.21
N VAL A 87 -11.42 12.58 10.59
CA VAL A 87 -12.50 11.74 11.07
C VAL A 87 -13.08 12.51 12.23
N MET A 88 -14.21 13.19 11.98
CA MET A 88 -15.13 13.53 13.05
C MET A 88 -15.63 12.17 13.54
N ILE A 89 -14.82 11.49 14.34
CA ILE A 89 -15.32 10.54 15.30
C ILE A 89 -16.25 11.41 16.14
N PRO A 90 -17.57 11.22 16.11
CA PRO A 90 -18.39 11.85 17.12
C PRO A 90 -17.89 11.28 18.44
N ILE A 91 -17.14 12.08 19.20
CA ILE A 91 -16.95 11.84 20.62
C ILE A 91 -18.37 11.72 21.19
N MET A 92 -18.83 10.48 21.41
CA MET A 92 -20.11 10.30 22.08
C MET A 92 -19.95 10.89 23.47
N PRO A 93 -20.80 11.85 23.87
CA PRO A 93 -20.67 12.50 25.16
C PRO A 93 -20.82 11.47 26.28
N GLU A 94 -20.01 11.60 27.33
CA GLU A 94 -19.95 10.71 28.50
C GLU A 94 -21.32 10.44 29.15
N SER A 95 -22.31 11.30 28.93
CA SER A 95 -23.66 11.17 29.45
C SER A 95 -24.44 9.95 28.93
N ARG A 96 -23.98 9.28 27.88
CA ARG A 96 -24.64 8.08 27.32
C ARG A 96 -24.18 6.75 27.94
N TRP A 97 -23.16 6.76 28.80
CA TRP A 97 -22.64 5.54 29.42
C TRP A 97 -23.41 5.11 30.69
N TRP A 98 -24.28 5.98 31.21
CA TRP A 98 -24.97 5.76 32.49
C TRP A 98 -26.50 5.88 32.41
N SER A 99 -27.10 5.45 31.31
CA SER A 99 -28.56 5.34 31.18
C SER A 99 -29.01 3.91 30.89
#